data_AF-Q9U7L2-F1
#
_entry.id   AF-Q9U7L2-F1
#
_cell.length_a   1.000
_cell.length_b   1.000
_cell.length_c   1.000
_cell.angle_alpha   90.00
_cell.angle_beta   90.00
_cell.angle_gamma   90.00
#
_symmetry.space_group_name_H-M   'P 1'
#
loop_
_entity.id
_entity.type
_entity.pdbx_description
1 polymer ?
#
loop_
_entity_poly.entity_id
_entity_poly.type
_entity_poly.pdbx_seq_one_letter_code
_entity_poly.pdbx_strand_id
1 'polypeptide(L)' 'DKNIQQIKAEQITTHNLLADVCMAAKFEGQSISGYHPQYDATYPGSGSTMCTML' A
#
# COMPACT_ATOMS: atom_id res chain seq x y z
N ASP A 1 -2.54 -8.32 -1.48
CA ASP A 1 -3.71 -8.66 -0.65
C ASP A 1 -3.77 -10.07 0.00
N LYS A 2 -2.97 -11.08 -0.40
CA LYS A 2 -3.10 -12.44 0.20
C LYS A 2 -2.66 -12.55 1.67
N ASN A 3 -1.72 -11.71 2.14
CA ASN A 3 -1.14 -11.83 3.48
C ASN A 3 -2.13 -11.51 4.62
N ILE A 4 -2.97 -10.49 4.46
CA ILE A 4 -3.96 -10.07 5.47
C ILE A 4 -5.17 -11.00 5.52
N GLN A 5 -5.50 -11.66 4.40
CA GLN A 5 -6.61 -12.62 4.31
C GLN A 5 -6.33 -13.95 5.04
N GLN A 6 -5.07 -14.22 5.39
CA GLN A 6 -4.65 -15.47 6.05
C GLN A 6 -4.42 -15.31 7.56
N ILE A 7 -4.63 -14.12 8.12
CA ILE A 7 -4.50 -13.87 9.56
C ILE A 7 -5.62 -14.63 10.28
N LYS A 8 -5.26 -15.58 11.13
CA LYS A 8 -6.21 -16.24 12.03
C LYS A 8 -6.55 -15.31 13.19
N ALA A 9 -7.83 -15.23 13.54
CA ALA A 9 -8.31 -14.37 14.62
C ALA A 9 -7.59 -14.64 15.95
N GLU A 10 -7.19 -15.89 16.22
CA GLU A 10 -6.46 -16.27 17.44
C GLU A 10 -5.02 -15.69 17.52
N GLN A 11 -4.45 -15.26 16.39
CA GLN A 11 -3.08 -14.73 16.31
C GLN A 11 -3.03 -13.19 16.31
N ILE A 12 -4.21 -12.54 16.31
CA ILE A 12 -4.36 -11.09 16.32
C ILE A 12 -4.04 -10.58 17.72
N THR A 13 -2.81 -10.15 17.89
CA THR A 13 -2.42 -9.20 18.94
C THR A 13 -2.21 -7.83 18.30
N THR A 14 -2.29 -6.74 19.08
CA THR A 14 -2.11 -5.37 18.54
C THR A 14 -0.78 -5.21 17.80
N HIS A 15 0.28 -5.89 18.28
CA HIS A 15 1.60 -5.84 17.67
C HIS A 15 1.73 -6.69 16.41
N ASN A 16 1.12 -7.88 16.38
CA ASN A 16 1.14 -8.76 15.19
C ASN A 16 0.35 -8.14 14.03
N LEU A 17 -0.84 -7.60 14.32
CA LEU A 17 -1.69 -6.99 13.30
C LEU A 17 -1.03 -5.77 12.66
N LEU A 18 -0.38 -4.91 13.46
CA LEU A 18 0.34 -3.75 12.94
C LEU A 18 1.48 -4.17 12.01
N ALA A 19 2.25 -5.20 12.38
CA ALA A 19 3.33 -5.71 11.54
C ALA A 19 2.81 -6.25 10.20
N ASP A 20 1.72 -7.03 10.22
CA ASP A 20 1.12 -7.60 9.02
C ASP A 20 0.54 -6.51 8.10
N VAL A 21 -0.13 -5.50 8.67
CA VAL A 21 -0.66 -4.34 7.93
C VAL A 21 0.47 -3.51 7.33
N CYS A 22 1.55 -3.22 8.08
CA CYS A 22 2.71 -2.51 7.56
C CYS A 22 3.40 -3.27 6.42
N MET A 23 3.50 -4.60 6.54
CA MET A 23 4.06 -5.44 5.49
C MET A 23 3.19 -5.44 4.24
N ALA A 24 1.86 -5.55 4.38
CA ALA A 24 0.92 -5.45 3.27
C ALA A 24 1.02 -4.09 2.58
N ALA A 25 0.99 -2.98 3.34
CA ALA A 25 1.11 -1.62 2.80
C ALA A 25 2.42 -1.40 2.03
N LYS A 26 3.54 -1.99 2.48
CA LYS A 26 4.81 -1.94 1.76
C LYS A 26 4.72 -2.60 0.39
N PHE A 27 4.14 -3.80 0.30
CA PHE A 27 4.01 -4.52 -0.97
C PHE A 27 3.04 -3.84 -1.94
N GLU A 28 1.90 -3.36 -1.44
CA GLU A 28 0.95 -2.59 -2.26
C GLU A 28 1.59 -1.28 -2.75
N GLY A 29 2.28 -0.56 -1.85
CA GLY A 29 3.03 0.66 -2.18
C GLY A 29 4.12 0.43 -3.24
N GLN A 30 4.85 -0.69 -3.16
CA GLN A 30 5.82 -1.07 -4.19
C GLN A 30 5.14 -1.36 -5.53
N SER A 31 3.98 -2.03 -5.52
CA SER A 31 3.21 -2.38 -6.72
C SER A 31 2.74 -1.15 -7.48
N ILE A 32 2.45 -0.05 -6.78
CA ILE A 32 2.01 1.21 -7.39
C ILE A 32 3.15 2.21 -7.66
N SER A 33 4.33 2.03 -7.06
CA SER A 33 5.43 3.01 -7.11
C SER A 33 5.92 3.35 -8.53
N GLY A 34 5.90 2.39 -9.45
CA GLY A 34 6.31 2.60 -10.85
C GLY A 34 5.33 3.41 -11.70
N TYR A 35 4.10 3.63 -11.21
CA TYR A 35 3.07 4.40 -11.92
C TYR A 35 3.15 5.89 -11.62
N HIS A 36 3.78 6.28 -10.50
CA HIS A 36 3.89 7.68 -10.12
C HIS A 36 4.63 8.55 -11.17
N PRO A 37 5.78 8.14 -11.72
CA PRO A 37 6.45 8.92 -12.78
C PRO A 37 5.64 9.00 -14.08
N GLN A 38 4.87 7.96 -14.40
CA GLN A 38 4.01 7.93 -15.60
C GLN A 38 2.82 8.88 -15.45
N TYR A 39 2.24 8.93 -14.25
CA TYR A 39 1.19 9.87 -13.90
C TYR A 39 1.70 11.31 -13.99
N ASP A 40 2.85 11.61 -13.38
CA ASP A 40 3.45 12.95 -13.43
C ASP A 40 3.78 13.40 -14.87
N ALA A 41 4.25 12.47 -15.71
CA ALA A 41 4.50 12.74 -17.12
C ALA A 41 3.21 13.01 -17.92
N THR A 42 2.10 12.36 -17.55
CA THR A 42 0.78 12.54 -18.18
C THR A 42 0.10 13.82 -17.70
N TYR A 43 0.31 14.20 -16.44
CA TYR A 43 -0.31 15.35 -15.79
C TYR A 43 0.73 16.33 -15.22
N PRO A 44 1.56 16.95 -16.07
CA PRO A 44 2.59 17.87 -15.63
C PRO A 44 1.98 19.08 -14.91
N GLY A 45 2.38 19.33 -13.67
CA GLY A 45 1.88 20.44 -12.85
C GLY A 45 0.66 20.11 -11.99
N SER A 46 0.21 18.84 -11.95
CA SER A 46 -0.73 18.39 -10.93
C SER A 46 -0.02 18.44 -9.55
N GLY A 47 -0.26 19.51 -8.78
CA GLY A 47 0.30 19.70 -7.43
C GLY A 47 -0.23 18.71 -6.38
N SER A 48 -1.01 17.72 -6.81
CA SER A 48 -1.54 16.65 -5.99
C SER A 48 -0.51 15.51 -5.94
N THR A 49 0.23 15.40 -4.85
CA THR A 49 0.90 14.13 -4.50
C THR A 49 -0.15 13.03 -4.57
N MET A 50 0.08 11.97 -5.33
CA MET A 50 -0.88 10.88 -5.56
C MET A 50 -1.59 10.43 -4.27
N CYS A 51 -2.81 10.94 -4.01
CA CYS A 51 -3.63 10.55 -2.86
C CYS A 51 -4.60 9.41 -3.19
N THR A 52 -4.62 8.92 -4.43
CA THR A 52 -5.51 7.83 -4.86
C THR A 52 -4.83 6.98 -5.91
N MET A 53 -4.22 5.88 -5.47
CA MET A 53 -4.10 4.61 -6.19
C MET A 53 -3.97 3.53 -5.12
N LEU A 54 -5.10 3.05 -4.62
CA LEU A 54 -5.28 1.85 -3.80
C LEU A 54 -6.54 1.14 -4.27
#